data_AF-A0A4C1TQ66-F1
#
_entry.id   AF-A0A4C1TQ66-F1
#
_cell.length_a   1.000
_cell.length_b   1.000
_cell.length_c   1.000
_cell.angle_alpha   90.00
_cell.angle_beta   90.00
_cell.angle_gamma   90.00
#
_symmetry.space_group_name_H-M   'P 1'
#
loop_
_entity.id
_entity.type
_entity.pdbx_description
1 polymer ?
#
loop_
_entity_poly.entity_id
_entity_poly.type
_entity_poly.pdbx_seq_one_letter_code
_entity_poly.pdbx_strand_id
1 'polypeptide(L)'
;MRRYGEGIQDYGDYILHYKGETPGLYGVSFLIKKKLAHRIEEIKGISERITVLNIVLPLNKNQKWSIIQAYSPTESNKNEDVVKTEKFYKDLRTTIAYSHKNIILMGDFNGQIGTFNNGEEYTVDKYGHGKRSKNGDRLVTLALENELRILNSFYKKKKTKQWTWIAPNDHKMVRARLTSTPTKRKRMFHKEISPSVYIFNGDQLKTILEKPIEKNKGNSVPIQEKYEKLINTLQKETKKVNPRSKSVVSDETKQLLHARKELLQKKGNIINRGKIAEISKIINKNIRKDRKLKRQDTLKKHIEKTGGTKKAIGQQEIPV
;
A
#
# COMPACT_ATOMS: atom_id res chain seq x y z
N MET A 1 -12.17 -8.86 24.67
CA MET A 1 -11.56 -8.37 25.92
C MET A 1 -10.66 -7.18 25.54
N ARG A 2 -11.03 -5.96 25.95
CA ARG A 2 -10.23 -4.75 25.70
C ARG A 2 -9.21 -4.62 26.82
N ARG A 3 -7.92 -4.66 26.49
CA ARG A 3 -6.83 -4.72 27.47
C ARG A 3 -6.17 -3.35 27.57
N TYR A 4 -5.92 -2.91 28.80
CA TYR A 4 -5.17 -1.70 29.08
C TYR A 4 -3.67 -1.98 29.04
N GLY A 5 -2.89 -1.02 28.54
CA GLY A 5 -1.44 -1.13 28.40
C GLY A 5 -1.01 -1.73 27.06
N GLU A 6 0.29 -1.90 26.93
CA GLU A 6 0.91 -2.63 25.82
C GLU A 6 1.62 -3.87 26.37
N GLY A 7 1.45 -5.00 25.70
CA GLY A 7 2.11 -6.22 26.13
C GLY A 7 2.05 -7.33 25.12
N ILE A 8 2.96 -8.29 25.33
CA ILE A 8 3.02 -9.55 24.60
C ILE A 8 2.70 -10.67 25.60
N GLN A 9 1.78 -11.54 25.24
CA GLN A 9 1.36 -12.66 26.07
C GLN A 9 1.36 -13.96 25.28
N ASP A 10 1.76 -15.01 25.96
CA ASP A 10 1.72 -16.37 25.45
C ASP A 10 0.30 -16.94 25.54
N TYR A 11 -0.21 -17.48 24.43
CA TYR A 11 -1.50 -18.16 24.33
C TYR A 11 -1.35 -19.49 23.61
N GLY A 12 -0.67 -20.46 24.23
CA GLY A 12 -0.56 -21.83 23.72
C GLY A 12 0.21 -21.86 22.40
N ASP A 13 -0.45 -22.08 21.26
CA ASP A 13 0.18 -22.05 19.94
C ASP A 13 0.36 -20.62 19.37
N TYR A 14 -0.05 -19.60 20.12
CA TYR A 14 -0.13 -18.22 19.67
C TYR A 14 0.60 -17.26 20.60
N ILE A 15 0.95 -16.10 20.04
CA ILE A 15 1.48 -14.92 20.71
C ILE A 15 0.45 -13.82 20.50
N LEU A 16 -0.06 -13.24 21.58
CA LEU A 16 -0.94 -12.09 21.56
C LEU A 16 -0.14 -10.83 21.85
N HIS A 17 -0.01 -9.94 20.87
CA HIS A 17 0.35 -8.55 21.12
C HIS A 17 -0.93 -7.73 21.26
N TYR A 18 -1.01 -6.87 22.28
CA TYR A 18 -2.13 -5.95 22.47
C TYR A 18 -1.64 -4.55 22.82
N LYS A 19 -2.45 -3.55 22.46
CA LYS A 19 -2.22 -2.14 22.78
C LYS A 19 -3.55 -1.46 23.08
N GLY A 20 -3.69 -0.94 24.29
CA GLY A 20 -4.83 -0.12 24.71
C GLY A 20 -4.39 0.97 25.69
N GLU A 21 -5.07 2.11 25.66
CA GLU A 21 -4.75 3.27 26.51
C GLU A 21 -5.97 3.69 27.33
N THR A 22 -7.17 3.42 26.85
CA THR A 22 -8.41 3.72 27.55
C THR A 22 -9.04 2.45 28.14
N PRO A 23 -9.18 2.32 29.46
CA PRO A 23 -9.82 1.17 30.08
C PRO A 23 -11.21 0.90 29.51
N GLY A 24 -11.47 -0.35 29.10
CA GLY A 24 -12.77 -0.76 28.57
C GLY A 24 -13.15 -0.19 27.19
N LEU A 25 -12.30 0.63 26.57
CA LEU A 25 -12.55 1.25 25.27
C LEU A 25 -11.44 0.93 24.26
N TYR A 26 -11.82 0.92 22.98
CA TYR A 26 -10.89 0.77 21.85
C TYR A 26 -10.02 -0.49 21.96
N GLY A 27 -8.78 -0.45 21.46
CA GLY A 27 -7.81 -1.53 21.62
C GLY A 27 -7.40 -2.21 20.31
N VAL A 28 -6.09 -2.14 20.08
CA VAL A 28 -5.22 -2.89 19.17
C VAL A 28 -4.93 -4.34 19.52
N SER A 29 -4.98 -5.35 18.63
CA SER A 29 -4.20 -6.58 18.89
C SER A 29 -3.86 -7.39 17.64
N PHE A 30 -2.76 -8.16 17.73
CA PHE A 30 -2.42 -9.24 16.82
C PHE A 30 -2.34 -10.57 17.57
N LEU A 31 -3.01 -11.59 17.05
CA LEU A 31 -2.84 -12.97 17.48
C LEU A 31 -2.04 -13.72 16.41
N ILE A 32 -0.80 -14.07 16.74
CA ILE A 32 0.20 -14.56 15.79
C ILE A 32 0.57 -16.00 16.15
N LYS A 33 0.66 -16.91 15.18
CA LYS A 33 1.13 -18.28 15.46
C LYS A 33 2.59 -18.26 15.90
N LYS A 34 2.93 -18.94 17.00
CA LYS A 34 4.29 -19.02 17.56
C LYS A 34 5.34 -19.49 16.56
N LYS A 35 4.97 -20.39 15.65
CA LYS A 35 5.86 -20.83 14.56
C LYS A 35 6.36 -19.70 13.66
N LEU A 36 5.72 -18.53 13.68
CA LEU A 36 6.13 -17.35 12.93
C LEU A 36 6.99 -16.38 13.77
N ALA A 37 7.14 -16.60 15.07
CA ALA A 37 7.82 -15.69 16.00
C ALA A 37 9.25 -15.37 15.56
N HIS A 38 10.01 -16.37 15.13
CA HIS A 38 11.39 -16.20 14.62
C HIS A 38 11.50 -15.36 13.34
N ARG A 39 10.37 -14.98 12.73
CA ARG A 39 10.31 -14.16 11.50
C ARG A 39 9.85 -12.74 11.76
N ILE A 40 9.41 -12.45 12.98
CA ILE A 40 8.95 -11.14 13.38
C ILE A 40 10.18 -10.27 13.59
N GLU A 41 10.24 -9.15 12.88
CA GLU A 41 11.29 -8.14 13.07
C GLU A 41 10.89 -7.19 14.19
N GLU A 42 9.61 -6.80 14.24
CA GLU A 42 9.10 -5.85 15.23
C GLU A 42 7.58 -6.01 15.37
N ILE A 43 7.07 -5.86 16.59
CA ILE A 43 5.65 -5.60 16.84
C ILE A 43 5.56 -4.37 17.73
N LYS A 44 4.77 -3.38 17.32
CA LYS A 44 4.71 -2.09 18.00
C LYS A 44 3.32 -1.47 17.97
N GLY A 45 2.81 -1.13 19.16
CA GLY A 45 1.67 -0.25 19.31
C GLY A 45 2.05 1.20 19.02
N ILE A 46 1.37 1.83 18.06
CA ILE A 46 1.52 3.27 17.75
C ILE A 46 0.52 4.07 18.60
N SER A 47 -0.69 3.55 18.75
CA SER A 47 -1.74 4.04 19.64
C SER A 47 -2.70 2.90 19.97
N GLU A 48 -3.68 3.13 20.86
CA GLU A 48 -4.78 2.17 21.09
C GLU A 48 -5.67 1.88 19.87
N ARG A 49 -5.39 2.54 18.73
CA ARG A 49 -6.08 2.39 17.45
C ARG A 49 -5.18 1.90 16.31
N ILE A 50 -3.86 1.91 16.47
CA ILE A 50 -2.92 1.53 15.41
C ILE A 50 -1.81 0.66 16.02
N THR A 51 -1.61 -0.53 15.45
CA THR A 51 -0.44 -1.39 15.74
C THR A 51 0.15 -1.90 14.44
N VAL A 52 1.47 -2.07 14.42
CA VAL A 52 2.22 -2.56 13.27
C VAL A 52 2.98 -3.84 13.64
N LEU A 53 2.97 -4.79 12.71
CA LEU A 53 3.74 -6.02 12.75
C LEU A 53 4.65 -6.05 11.52
N ASN A 54 5.94 -5.89 11.73
CA ASN A 54 6.97 -6.08 10.71
C ASN A 54 7.44 -7.53 10.75
N ILE A 55 7.30 -8.23 9.62
CA ILE A 55 7.54 -9.67 9.54
C ILE A 55 8.13 -10.07 8.18
N VAL A 56 9.04 -11.04 8.20
CA VAL A 56 9.61 -11.65 7.00
C VAL A 56 8.77 -12.87 6.60
N LEU A 57 7.99 -12.74 5.53
CA LEU A 57 7.16 -13.84 5.04
C LEU A 57 7.93 -14.71 4.05
N PRO A 58 7.83 -16.05 4.13
CA PRO A 58 8.48 -17.00 3.20
C PRO A 58 7.84 -17.05 1.81
N LEU A 59 7.22 -15.95 1.38
CA LEU A 59 6.81 -15.73 -0.01
C LEU A 59 8.07 -15.67 -0.89
N ASN A 60 7.89 -15.73 -2.21
CA ASN A 60 8.99 -15.69 -3.19
C ASN A 60 10.08 -14.66 -2.80
N LYS A 61 11.21 -15.15 -2.28
CA LYS A 61 12.41 -14.40 -1.82
C LYS A 61 12.37 -13.77 -0.42
N ASN A 62 11.70 -14.37 0.58
CA ASN A 62 11.74 -13.92 1.98
C ASN A 62 11.50 -12.40 2.11
N GLN A 63 10.37 -11.96 1.57
CA GLN A 63 10.07 -10.53 1.51
C GLN A 63 9.71 -9.98 2.90
N LYS A 64 10.13 -8.76 3.18
CA LYS A 64 9.69 -8.00 4.35
C LYS A 64 8.31 -7.41 4.12
N TRP A 65 7.43 -7.56 5.10
CA TRP A 65 6.05 -7.09 5.09
C TRP A 65 5.75 -6.31 6.35
N SER A 66 4.99 -5.22 6.21
CA SER A 66 4.39 -4.52 7.33
C SER A 66 2.89 -4.76 7.31
N ILE A 67 2.39 -5.39 8.38
CA ILE A 67 0.97 -5.60 8.59
C ILE A 67 0.52 -4.55 9.61
N ILE A 68 -0.33 -3.64 9.18
CA ILE A 68 -0.85 -2.54 10.00
C ILE A 68 -2.30 -2.87 10.33
N GLN A 69 -2.61 -2.99 11.61
CA GLN A 69 -3.98 -3.11 12.10
C GLN A 69 -4.44 -1.76 12.61
N ALA A 70 -5.55 -1.26 12.05
CA ALA A 70 -6.07 0.06 12.32
C ALA A 70 -7.55 0.01 12.76
N TYR A 71 -7.90 0.84 13.73
CA TYR A 71 -9.26 1.03 14.20
C TYR A 71 -9.64 2.52 14.18
N SER A 72 -10.22 2.96 13.07
CA SER A 72 -10.59 4.36 12.85
C SER A 72 -11.66 4.83 13.84
N PRO A 73 -11.64 6.10 14.27
CA PRO A 73 -12.77 6.70 14.98
C PRO A 73 -14.08 6.59 14.19
N THR A 74 -15.20 6.41 14.89
CA THR A 74 -16.54 6.42 14.29
C THR A 74 -16.85 7.82 13.77
N GLU A 75 -17.57 7.91 12.65
CA GLU A 75 -18.05 9.21 12.15
C GLU A 75 -18.97 9.87 13.18
N SER A 76 -18.58 11.07 13.61
CA SER A 76 -19.34 11.90 14.54
C SER A 76 -19.25 13.36 14.08
N ASN A 77 -20.30 14.14 14.36
CA ASN A 77 -20.35 15.57 14.05
C ASN A 77 -19.77 16.45 15.18
N LYS A 78 -19.21 15.86 16.25
CA LYS A 78 -18.60 16.61 17.36
C LYS A 78 -17.20 17.08 16.98
N ASN A 79 -16.87 18.34 17.28
CA ASN A 79 -15.57 18.93 16.96
C ASN A 79 -14.38 18.14 17.52
N GLU A 80 -14.51 17.59 18.74
CA GLU A 80 -13.47 16.74 19.34
C GLU A 80 -13.17 15.48 18.52
N ASP A 81 -14.19 14.87 17.92
CA ASP A 81 -14.02 13.64 17.15
C ASP A 81 -13.38 13.90 15.78
N VAL A 82 -13.54 15.11 15.24
CA VAL A 82 -12.79 15.56 14.06
C VAL A 82 -11.29 15.62 14.37
N VAL A 83 -10.89 16.22 15.51
CA VAL A 83 -9.48 16.29 15.92
C VAL A 83 -8.89 14.88 16.11
N LYS A 84 -9.64 13.97 16.76
CA LYS A 84 -9.23 12.56 16.92
C LYS A 84 -9.07 11.86 15.58
N THR A 85 -9.97 12.11 14.63
CA THR A 85 -9.93 11.53 13.28
C THR A 85 -8.71 12.02 12.51
N GLU A 86 -8.43 13.32 12.50
CA GLU A 86 -7.26 13.88 11.81
C GLU A 86 -5.95 13.40 12.44
N LYS A 87 -5.88 13.31 13.79
CA LYS A 87 -4.74 12.70 14.48
C LYS A 87 -4.54 11.24 14.06
N PHE A 88 -5.60 10.44 14.06
CA PHE A 88 -5.54 9.04 13.63
C PHE A 88 -5.01 8.88 12.21
N TYR A 89 -5.54 9.64 11.23
CA TYR A 89 -5.07 9.54 9.84
C TYR A 89 -3.66 10.12 9.65
N LYS A 90 -3.23 11.09 10.48
CA LYS A 90 -1.84 11.55 10.51
C LYS A 90 -0.91 10.43 10.98
N ASP A 91 -1.21 9.83 12.14
CA ASP A 91 -0.40 8.74 12.71
C ASP A 91 -0.35 7.53 11.77
N LEU A 92 -1.47 7.23 11.10
CA LEU A 92 -1.55 6.15 10.13
C LEU A 92 -0.68 6.42 8.89
N ARG A 93 -0.67 7.65 8.34
CA ARG A 93 0.22 8.03 7.23
C ARG A 93 1.68 7.90 7.63
N THR A 94 2.02 8.37 8.83
CA THR A 94 3.38 8.23 9.37
C THR A 94 3.76 6.76 9.50
N THR A 95 2.87 5.91 10.01
CA THR A 95 3.09 4.46 10.13
C THR A 95 3.33 3.81 8.77
N ILE A 96 2.54 4.15 7.76
CA ILE A 96 2.70 3.66 6.38
C ILE A 96 4.03 4.12 5.78
N ALA A 97 4.44 5.37 6.01
CA ALA A 97 5.68 5.93 5.48
C ALA A 97 6.94 5.23 6.03
N TYR A 98 6.91 4.78 7.29
CA TYR A 98 8.00 4.02 7.93
C TYR A 98 7.90 2.51 7.72
N SER A 99 6.82 2.03 7.09
CA SER A 99 6.62 0.61 6.83
C SER A 99 7.49 0.10 5.69
N HIS A 100 7.65 -1.22 5.61
CA HIS A 100 8.28 -1.88 4.47
C HIS A 100 7.49 -1.64 3.18
N LYS A 101 8.13 -1.89 2.04
CA LYS A 101 7.52 -1.74 0.71
C LYS A 101 6.22 -2.54 0.53
N ASN A 102 6.14 -3.74 1.13
CA ASN A 102 4.94 -4.57 1.05
C ASN A 102 4.09 -4.33 2.29
N ILE A 103 2.90 -3.76 2.09
CA ILE A 103 2.02 -3.34 3.18
C ILE A 103 0.70 -4.09 3.08
N ILE A 104 0.24 -4.60 4.22
CA ILE A 104 -1.14 -5.01 4.42
C ILE A 104 -1.74 -4.05 5.44
N LEU A 105 -2.63 -3.19 4.99
CA LEU A 105 -3.44 -2.37 5.87
C LEU A 105 -4.78 -3.08 6.11
N MET A 106 -5.07 -3.38 7.36
CA MET A 106 -6.28 -4.09 7.77
C MET A 106 -6.91 -3.45 9.01
N GLY A 107 -8.15 -3.85 9.29
CA GLY A 107 -8.90 -3.45 10.47
C GLY A 107 -10.25 -2.83 10.14
N ASP A 108 -10.77 -2.05 11.07
CA ASP A 108 -12.08 -1.41 10.96
C ASP A 108 -11.93 0.09 10.79
N PHE A 109 -12.30 0.58 9.61
CA PHE A 109 -12.20 1.98 9.24
C PHE A 109 -13.47 2.78 9.51
N ASN A 110 -14.52 2.16 10.06
CA ASN A 110 -15.80 2.81 10.33
C ASN A 110 -16.29 3.66 9.14
N GLY A 111 -16.18 3.10 7.92
CA GLY A 111 -16.43 3.83 6.69
C GLY A 111 -16.91 2.93 5.56
N GLN A 112 -17.90 3.42 4.81
CA GLN A 112 -18.35 2.86 3.55
C GLN A 112 -17.58 3.51 2.40
N ILE A 113 -16.82 2.70 1.66
CA ILE A 113 -16.03 3.14 0.50
C ILE A 113 -16.90 3.48 -0.73
N GLY A 114 -18.11 2.92 -0.80
CA GLY A 114 -19.03 3.13 -1.92
C GLY A 114 -18.54 2.53 -3.24
N THR A 115 -19.21 2.91 -4.33
CA THR A 115 -18.73 2.70 -5.71
C THR A 115 -17.51 3.57 -6.00
N PHE A 116 -16.67 3.17 -6.95
CA PHE A 116 -15.51 3.97 -7.36
C PHE A 116 -15.92 5.21 -8.18
N ASN A 117 -15.13 6.28 -8.11
CA ASN A 117 -15.25 7.45 -8.98
C ASN A 117 -14.17 7.43 -10.08
N ASN A 118 -14.32 8.26 -11.11
CA ASN A 118 -13.33 8.39 -12.19
C ASN A 118 -11.92 8.71 -11.63
N GLY A 119 -10.94 7.88 -11.99
CA GLY A 119 -9.55 8.00 -11.53
C GLY A 119 -9.21 7.19 -10.27
N GLU A 120 -10.17 6.45 -9.71
CA GLU A 120 -9.97 5.60 -8.53
C GLU A 120 -9.87 4.10 -8.87
N GLU A 121 -9.90 3.74 -10.15
CA GLU A 121 -10.05 2.35 -10.64
C GLU A 121 -8.89 1.44 -10.22
N TYR A 122 -7.74 2.02 -9.91
CA TYR A 122 -6.59 1.28 -9.37
C TYR A 122 -6.80 0.87 -7.90
N THR A 123 -7.54 1.67 -7.13
CA THR A 123 -7.67 1.55 -5.67
C THR A 123 -9.01 0.94 -5.26
N VAL A 124 -10.09 1.33 -5.93
CA VAL A 124 -11.44 0.78 -5.77
C VAL A 124 -11.90 0.27 -7.12
N ASP A 125 -12.39 -0.96 -7.16
CA ASP A 125 -12.83 -1.64 -8.37
C ASP A 125 -14.35 -1.80 -8.37
N LYS A 126 -14.92 -2.33 -9.46
CA LYS A 126 -16.35 -2.33 -9.78
C LYS A 126 -17.27 -3.04 -8.79
N TYR A 127 -16.74 -3.77 -7.81
CA TYR A 127 -17.54 -4.40 -6.76
C TYR A 127 -17.63 -3.55 -5.48
N GLY A 128 -17.14 -2.31 -5.50
CA GLY A 128 -17.52 -1.30 -4.51
C GLY A 128 -19.03 -1.06 -4.52
N HIS A 129 -19.65 -0.94 -3.35
CA HIS A 129 -21.10 -0.85 -3.20
C HIS A 129 -21.50 0.23 -2.20
N GLY A 130 -22.64 0.88 -2.46
CA GLY A 130 -23.26 1.84 -1.56
C GLY A 130 -22.78 3.27 -1.76
N LYS A 131 -23.24 4.17 -0.88
CA LYS A 131 -22.85 5.57 -0.87
C LYS A 131 -21.56 5.75 -0.08
N ARG A 132 -20.64 6.55 -0.61
CA ARG A 132 -19.40 6.87 0.09
C ARG A 132 -19.67 7.72 1.32
N SER A 133 -19.13 7.26 2.45
CA SER A 133 -19.12 7.97 3.73
C SER A 133 -17.88 8.87 3.86
N LYS A 134 -17.81 9.76 4.87
CA LYS A 134 -16.66 10.67 5.07
C LYS A 134 -15.37 9.89 5.38
N ASN A 135 -15.44 8.89 6.25
CA ASN A 135 -14.35 7.97 6.57
C ASN A 135 -14.02 7.06 5.39
N GLY A 136 -15.01 6.68 4.61
CA GLY A 136 -14.79 5.98 3.34
C GLY A 136 -13.95 6.81 2.37
N ASP A 137 -14.26 8.10 2.24
CA ASP A 137 -13.49 9.04 1.41
C ASP A 137 -12.06 9.22 1.90
N ARG A 138 -11.87 9.37 3.22
CA ARG A 138 -10.52 9.41 3.83
C ARG A 138 -9.73 8.13 3.58
N LEU A 139 -10.36 6.96 3.67
CA LEU A 139 -9.72 5.67 3.41
C LEU A 139 -9.32 5.53 1.93
N VAL A 140 -10.21 5.88 1.00
CA VAL A 140 -9.92 5.85 -0.44
C VAL A 140 -8.79 6.82 -0.78
N THR A 141 -8.82 8.03 -0.22
CA THR A 141 -7.75 9.04 -0.39
C THR A 141 -6.42 8.53 0.14
N LEU A 142 -6.38 7.97 1.36
CA LEU A 142 -5.19 7.36 1.93
C LEU A 142 -4.64 6.24 1.06
N ALA A 143 -5.51 5.38 0.53
CA ALA A 143 -5.10 4.28 -0.33
C ALA A 143 -4.57 4.78 -1.68
N LEU A 144 -5.16 5.83 -2.27
CA LEU A 144 -4.66 6.48 -3.48
C LEU A 144 -3.29 7.14 -3.28
N GLU A 145 -3.09 7.81 -2.14
CA GLU A 145 -1.82 8.45 -1.76
C GLU A 145 -0.66 7.44 -1.67
N ASN A 146 -0.97 6.20 -1.26
CA ASN A 146 0.01 5.16 -0.99
C ASN A 146 0.00 4.00 -2.01
N GLU A 147 -0.67 4.18 -3.15
CA GLU A 147 -0.81 3.15 -4.20
C GLU A 147 -1.34 1.80 -3.67
N LEU A 148 -2.24 1.84 -2.68
CA LEU A 148 -2.88 0.67 -2.10
C LEU A 148 -4.18 0.32 -2.85
N ARG A 149 -4.51 -0.97 -2.78
CA ARG A 149 -5.75 -1.52 -3.36
C ARG A 149 -6.68 -2.00 -2.27
N ILE A 150 -7.92 -1.55 -2.30
CA ILE A 150 -8.95 -1.98 -1.35
C ILE A 150 -9.52 -3.31 -1.85
N LEU A 151 -8.89 -4.41 -1.44
CA LEU A 151 -9.17 -5.76 -1.97
C LEU A 151 -10.66 -6.14 -1.90
N ASN A 152 -11.41 -5.61 -0.94
CA ASN A 152 -12.83 -5.90 -0.80
C ASN A 152 -13.70 -5.48 -2.00
N SER A 153 -13.26 -4.52 -2.82
CA SER A 153 -13.95 -4.06 -4.03
C SER A 153 -13.54 -4.77 -5.33
N PHE A 154 -12.51 -5.63 -5.32
CA PHE A 154 -11.97 -6.30 -6.52
C PHE A 154 -12.60 -7.66 -6.80
N TYR A 155 -13.32 -8.23 -5.84
CA TYR A 155 -13.88 -9.56 -5.97
C TYR A 155 -15.41 -9.53 -5.98
N LYS A 156 -16.00 -10.21 -6.98
CA LYS A 156 -17.44 -10.47 -7.00
C LYS A 156 -17.83 -11.30 -5.79
N LYS A 157 -18.71 -10.75 -4.95
CA LYS A 157 -19.26 -11.42 -3.76
C LYS A 157 -20.77 -11.54 -3.88
N LYS A 158 -21.35 -12.52 -3.20
CA LYS A 158 -22.81 -12.55 -2.97
C LYS A 158 -23.21 -11.28 -2.22
N LYS A 159 -24.39 -10.72 -2.49
CA LYS A 159 -24.89 -9.49 -1.84
C LYS A 159 -24.70 -9.53 -0.31
N THR A 160 -25.06 -10.64 0.34
CA THR A 160 -24.92 -10.86 1.79
C THR A 160 -23.49 -10.84 2.36
N LYS A 161 -22.46 -10.83 1.51
CA LYS A 161 -21.04 -10.83 1.91
C LYS A 161 -20.29 -9.56 1.48
N GLN A 162 -21.01 -8.56 0.96
CA GLN A 162 -20.39 -7.30 0.50
C GLN A 162 -20.07 -6.35 1.64
N TRP A 163 -20.79 -6.43 2.76
CA TRP A 163 -20.56 -5.64 3.97
C TRP A 163 -19.88 -6.47 5.07
N THR A 164 -19.12 -5.80 5.92
CA THR A 164 -18.44 -6.39 7.09
C THR A 164 -19.16 -6.12 8.40
N TRP A 165 -20.19 -5.27 8.39
CA TRP A 165 -20.98 -4.87 9.55
C TRP A 165 -22.43 -4.57 9.13
N ILE A 166 -23.37 -4.87 10.02
CA ILE A 166 -24.79 -4.50 9.91
C ILE A 166 -25.15 -3.88 11.24
N ALA A 167 -25.86 -2.74 11.21
CA ALA A 167 -26.39 -2.16 12.43
C ALA A 167 -27.34 -3.16 13.10
N PRO A 168 -27.23 -3.35 14.42
CA PRO A 168 -28.22 -4.10 15.18
C PRO A 168 -29.49 -3.24 15.27
N ASN A 169 -30.25 -3.13 14.18
CA ASN A 169 -31.55 -2.46 14.20
C ASN A 169 -32.60 -3.49 14.61
N ASP A 170 -33.23 -3.20 15.76
CA ASP A 170 -34.43 -3.80 16.35
C ASP A 170 -34.39 -5.32 16.61
N HIS A 171 -34.87 -5.72 17.79
CA HIS A 171 -34.82 -7.07 18.39
C HIS A 171 -34.78 -8.27 17.42
N LYS A 172 -33.63 -8.58 16.83
CA LYS A 172 -33.38 -9.85 16.16
C LYS A 172 -32.03 -10.40 16.59
N MET A 173 -32.10 -11.48 17.36
CA MET A 173 -30.95 -12.31 17.68
C MET A 173 -30.25 -12.77 16.39
N VAL A 174 -29.09 -12.20 16.10
CA VAL A 174 -28.20 -12.77 15.08
C VAL A 174 -27.49 -13.95 15.74
N ARG A 175 -27.99 -15.15 15.48
CA ARG A 175 -27.34 -16.40 15.87
C ARG A 175 -26.00 -16.47 15.13
N ALA A 176 -24.89 -16.18 15.82
CA ALA A 176 -23.56 -16.47 15.31
C ALA A 176 -23.44 -17.99 15.13
N ARG A 177 -23.59 -18.49 13.91
CA ARG A 177 -23.37 -19.91 13.59
C ARG A 177 -21.88 -20.10 13.33
N LEU A 178 -21.18 -20.70 14.28
CA LEU A 178 -19.86 -21.26 14.03
C LEU A 178 -20.05 -22.46 13.10
N THR A 179 -19.90 -22.25 11.79
CA THR A 179 -19.80 -23.37 10.85
C THR A 179 -18.33 -23.76 10.73
N SER A 180 -17.94 -24.89 11.33
CA SER A 180 -16.69 -25.55 10.99
C SER A 180 -16.82 -26.16 9.59
N THR A 181 -16.49 -25.40 8.56
CA THR A 181 -16.31 -26.01 7.24
C THR A 181 -15.02 -26.83 7.27
N PRO A 182 -15.04 -28.12 6.89
CA PRO A 182 -13.81 -28.88 6.69
C PRO A 182 -12.90 -28.11 5.73
N THR A 183 -11.60 -28.06 6.03
CA THR A 183 -10.62 -27.41 5.15
C THR A 183 -10.74 -28.01 3.76
N LYS A 184 -11.26 -27.24 2.79
CA LYS A 184 -11.21 -27.62 1.38
C LYS A 184 -9.75 -27.93 1.04
N ARG A 185 -9.52 -29.08 0.39
CA ARG A 185 -8.20 -29.46 -0.14
C ARG A 185 -7.62 -28.25 -0.88
N LYS A 186 -6.38 -27.88 -0.55
CA LYS A 186 -5.66 -26.80 -1.24
C LYS A 186 -5.73 -27.09 -2.74
N ARG A 187 -6.21 -26.13 -3.54
CA ARG A 187 -5.92 -26.16 -4.98
C ARG A 187 -4.41 -26.18 -5.12
N MET A 188 -3.88 -27.17 -5.83
CA MET A 188 -2.49 -27.14 -6.25
C MET A 188 -2.32 -25.88 -7.10
N PHE A 189 -1.47 -24.96 -6.64
CA PHE A 189 -0.96 -23.92 -7.52
C PHE A 189 -0.12 -24.63 -8.57
N HIS A 190 -0.57 -24.67 -9.82
CA HIS A 190 0.32 -24.99 -10.92
C HIS A 190 1.38 -23.91 -10.96
N LYS A 191 2.58 -24.29 -10.53
CA LYS A 191 3.78 -23.47 -10.60
C LYS A 191 4.29 -23.54 -12.03
N GLU A 192 3.52 -23.03 -12.99
CA GLU A 192 4.13 -22.60 -14.24
C GLU A 192 4.94 -21.36 -13.91
N ILE A 193 6.22 -21.59 -13.61
CA ILE A 193 7.23 -20.56 -13.65
C ILE A 193 7.26 -20.13 -15.11
N SER A 194 6.48 -19.11 -15.46
CA SER A 194 6.78 -18.38 -16.68
C SER A 194 8.25 -17.97 -16.58
N PRO A 195 9.12 -18.37 -17.52
CA PRO A 195 10.50 -17.93 -17.50
C PRO A 195 10.46 -16.42 -17.39
N SER A 196 11.15 -15.87 -16.38
CA SER A 196 11.39 -14.43 -16.35
C SER A 196 12.23 -14.13 -17.58
N VAL A 197 11.58 -13.77 -18.68
CA VAL A 197 12.25 -13.24 -19.87
C VAL A 197 12.81 -11.90 -19.43
N TYR A 198 14.05 -11.91 -18.96
CA TYR A 198 14.83 -10.70 -18.82
C TYR A 198 15.02 -10.17 -20.23
N ILE A 199 14.19 -9.19 -20.60
CA ILE A 199 14.41 -8.36 -21.79
C ILE A 199 15.58 -7.45 -21.43
N PHE A 200 16.77 -8.01 -21.44
CA PHE A 200 17.98 -7.24 -21.35
C PHE A 200 18.90 -7.77 -22.44
N ASN A 201 19.37 -6.85 -23.29
CA ASN A 201 20.29 -7.17 -24.37
C ASN A 201 21.63 -7.55 -23.72
N GLY A 202 21.85 -8.86 -23.50
CA GLY A 202 22.98 -9.38 -22.72
C GLY A 202 24.33 -8.90 -23.25
N ASP A 203 24.41 -8.73 -24.57
CA ASP A 203 25.61 -8.24 -25.26
C ASP A 203 25.94 -6.79 -24.90
N GLN A 204 24.94 -5.91 -24.77
CA GLN A 204 25.17 -4.52 -24.32
C GLN A 204 25.69 -4.47 -22.88
N LEU A 205 25.14 -5.30 -21.98
CA LEU A 205 25.62 -5.37 -20.61
C LEU A 205 27.05 -5.90 -20.54
N LYS A 206 27.37 -6.88 -21.37
CA LYS A 206 28.72 -7.45 -21.49
C LYS A 206 29.73 -6.39 -21.92
N THR A 207 29.46 -5.67 -23.01
CA THR A 207 30.35 -4.59 -23.51
C THR A 207 30.51 -3.44 -22.50
N ILE A 208 29.45 -3.10 -21.75
CA ILE A 208 29.50 -2.05 -20.73
C ILE A 208 30.33 -2.49 -19.50
N LEU A 209 30.32 -3.78 -19.17
CA LEU A 209 31.03 -4.33 -18.01
C LEU A 209 32.50 -4.71 -18.30
N GLU A 210 32.87 -4.95 -19.56
CA GLU A 210 34.25 -5.26 -19.94
C GLU A 210 35.21 -4.09 -19.60
N LYS A 211 34.87 -2.84 -19.96
CA LYS A 211 35.72 -1.66 -19.72
C LYS A 211 36.03 -1.39 -18.23
N PRO A 212 35.05 -1.45 -17.30
CA PRO A 212 35.33 -1.33 -15.87
C PRO A 212 36.11 -2.50 -15.28
N ILE A 213 35.89 -3.73 -15.76
CA ILE A 213 36.58 -4.92 -15.26
C ILE A 213 38.07 -4.86 -15.63
N GLU A 214 38.40 -4.40 -16.84
CA GLU A 214 39.80 -4.20 -17.26
C GLU A 214 40.54 -3.15 -16.41
N LYS A 215 39.86 -2.04 -16.06
CA LYS A 215 40.44 -1.03 -15.16
C LYS A 215 40.73 -1.53 -13.75
N ASN A 216 40.03 -2.58 -13.29
CA ASN A 216 40.19 -3.15 -11.95
C ASN A 216 41.20 -4.32 -11.88
N LYS A 217 41.87 -4.67 -12.98
CA LYS A 217 42.92 -5.72 -13.00
C LYS A 217 44.26 -5.31 -12.36
N GLY A 218 44.41 -4.06 -11.92
CA GLY A 218 45.63 -3.58 -11.26
C GLY A 218 45.93 -4.28 -9.93
N ASN A 219 47.17 -4.76 -9.77
CA ASN A 219 47.67 -5.44 -8.58
C ASN A 219 48.20 -4.45 -7.54
N SER A 220 47.35 -4.01 -6.60
CA SER A 220 47.85 -3.41 -5.34
C SER A 220 46.87 -3.40 -4.17
N VAL A 221 45.64 -3.90 -4.34
CA VAL A 221 44.55 -3.71 -3.36
C VAL A 221 44.09 -5.04 -2.75
N PRO A 222 43.82 -5.12 -1.44
CA PRO A 222 43.26 -6.30 -0.78
C PRO A 222 42.01 -6.85 -1.50
N ILE A 223 41.85 -8.18 -1.46
CA ILE A 223 40.80 -8.93 -2.18
C ILE A 223 39.39 -8.39 -1.84
N GLN A 224 39.14 -8.05 -0.58
CA GLN A 224 37.84 -7.52 -0.13
C GLN A 224 37.48 -6.20 -0.81
N GLU A 225 38.45 -5.30 -0.94
CA GLU A 225 38.25 -4.02 -1.61
C GLU A 225 38.02 -4.19 -3.11
N LYS A 226 38.64 -5.21 -3.73
CA LYS A 226 38.36 -5.57 -5.13
C LYS A 226 36.90 -6.04 -5.29
N TYR A 227 36.39 -6.83 -4.36
CA TYR A 227 34.98 -7.26 -4.35
C TYR A 227 34.02 -6.09 -4.18
N GLU A 228 34.28 -5.18 -3.24
CA GLU A 228 33.44 -4.00 -3.02
C GLU A 228 33.45 -3.04 -4.22
N LYS A 229 34.63 -2.81 -4.82
CA LYS A 229 34.76 -2.02 -6.05
C LYS A 229 33.94 -2.65 -7.19
N LEU A 230 33.99 -3.97 -7.34
CA LEU A 230 33.21 -4.69 -8.36
C LEU A 230 31.70 -4.54 -8.14
N ILE A 231 31.22 -4.75 -6.91
CA ILE A 231 29.79 -4.60 -6.57
C ILE A 231 29.30 -3.18 -6.84
N ASN A 232 30.07 -2.17 -6.42
CA ASN A 232 29.71 -0.76 -6.65
C ASN A 232 29.67 -0.42 -8.15
N THR A 233 30.59 -0.98 -8.93
CA THR A 233 30.64 -0.79 -10.38
C THR A 233 29.42 -1.43 -11.04
N LEU A 234 29.08 -2.67 -10.67
CA LEU A 234 27.88 -3.37 -11.15
C LEU A 234 26.60 -2.60 -10.82
N GLN A 235 26.47 -2.07 -9.61
CA GLN A 235 25.32 -1.26 -9.22
C GLN A 235 25.23 0.07 -9.99
N LYS A 236 26.36 0.69 -10.32
CA LYS A 236 26.40 1.95 -11.09
C LYS A 236 26.01 1.73 -12.54
N GLU A 237 26.58 0.71 -13.19
CA GLU A 237 26.29 0.42 -14.61
C GLU A 237 24.88 -0.13 -14.81
N THR A 238 24.38 -1.00 -13.91
CA THR A 238 22.98 -1.47 -13.97
C THR A 238 21.95 -0.35 -13.78
N LYS A 239 22.28 0.72 -13.03
CA LYS A 239 21.43 1.91 -12.90
C LYS A 239 21.38 2.75 -14.18
N LYS A 240 22.48 2.84 -14.96
CA LYS A 240 22.51 3.61 -16.22
C LYS A 240 21.63 3.00 -17.31
N VAL A 241 21.57 1.66 -17.37
CA VAL A 241 20.78 0.96 -18.39
C VAL A 241 19.32 0.75 -17.98
N ASN A 242 18.94 1.10 -16.76
CA ASN A 242 17.56 1.02 -16.28
C ASN A 242 16.97 2.43 -16.12
N PRO A 243 16.47 3.07 -17.19
CA PRO A 243 15.86 4.40 -17.13
C PRO A 243 14.45 4.33 -16.54
N ARG A 244 14.24 3.58 -15.46
CA ARG A 244 13.06 3.73 -14.62
C ARG A 244 13.20 5.04 -13.85
N SER A 245 12.98 6.15 -14.55
CA SER A 245 12.66 7.43 -13.93
C SER A 245 11.48 7.19 -12.97
N LYS A 246 11.75 7.32 -11.67
CA LYS A 246 10.76 7.26 -10.61
C LYS A 246 9.81 8.47 -10.64
N SER A 247 10.09 9.49 -11.46
CA SER A 247 9.29 10.71 -11.52
C SER A 247 8.09 10.52 -12.45
N VAL A 248 6.93 10.25 -11.85
CA VAL A 248 5.63 10.08 -12.52
C VAL A 248 4.97 11.41 -12.90
N VAL A 249 5.61 12.54 -12.54
CA VAL A 249 4.98 13.85 -12.45
C VAL A 249 5.67 14.82 -13.41
N SER A 250 4.88 15.58 -14.18
CA SER A 250 5.34 16.62 -15.12
C SER A 250 6.08 17.75 -14.39
N ASP A 251 6.97 18.44 -15.10
CA ASP A 251 7.74 19.54 -14.51
C ASP A 251 6.85 20.72 -14.08
N GLU A 252 5.77 20.97 -14.80
CA GLU A 252 4.70 21.90 -14.41
C GLU A 252 4.09 21.53 -13.04
N THR A 253 3.82 20.25 -12.82
CA THR A 253 3.27 19.76 -11.54
C THR A 253 4.31 19.80 -10.42
N LYS A 254 5.60 19.61 -10.72
CA LYS A 254 6.68 19.81 -9.74
C LYS A 254 6.80 21.27 -9.31
N GLN A 255 6.67 22.21 -10.24
CA GLN A 255 6.66 23.64 -9.92
C GLN A 255 5.48 24.02 -9.02
N LEU A 256 4.28 23.49 -9.29
CA LEU A 256 3.10 23.70 -8.43
C LEU A 256 3.27 23.10 -7.02
N LEU A 257 3.88 21.92 -6.92
CA LEU A 257 4.21 21.31 -5.64
C LEU A 257 5.21 22.16 -4.84
N HIS A 258 6.20 22.76 -5.51
CA HIS A 258 7.15 23.69 -4.89
C HIS A 258 6.45 24.97 -4.41
N ALA A 259 5.63 25.59 -5.26
CA ALA A 259 4.86 26.79 -4.93
C ALA A 259 3.92 26.56 -3.73
N ARG A 260 3.26 25.40 -3.66
CA ARG A 260 2.44 25.02 -2.49
C ARG A 260 3.28 24.89 -1.22
N LYS A 261 4.49 24.31 -1.32
CA LYS A 261 5.41 24.15 -0.19
C LYS A 261 5.85 25.50 0.36
N GLU A 262 6.17 26.47 -0.50
CA GLU A 262 6.51 27.84 -0.08
C GLU A 262 5.35 28.55 0.62
N LEU A 263 4.12 28.40 0.12
CA LEU A 263 2.93 28.97 0.75
C LEU A 263 2.61 28.35 2.12
N LEU A 264 2.92 27.07 2.32
CA LEU A 264 2.78 26.40 3.61
C LEU A 264 3.83 26.85 4.64
N GLN A 265 4.98 27.35 4.19
CA GLN A 265 6.04 27.86 5.07
C GLN A 265 5.77 29.30 5.56
N LYS A 266 4.97 30.09 4.84
CA LYS A 266 4.57 31.44 5.24
C LYS A 266 3.43 31.37 6.28
N LYS A 267 3.73 31.56 7.57
CA LYS A 267 2.73 31.61 8.66
C LYS A 267 1.87 32.90 8.55
N GLY A 268 0.55 32.73 8.40
CA GLY A 268 -0.45 33.81 8.56
C GLY A 268 -1.37 34.05 7.36
N ASN A 269 -2.59 34.54 7.61
CA ASN A 269 -3.69 34.93 6.70
C ASN A 269 -4.63 33.86 6.10
N ILE A 270 -5.93 34.13 6.23
CA ILE A 270 -7.06 33.41 5.59
C ILE A 270 -6.89 33.35 4.06
N ILE A 271 -6.31 34.39 3.47
CA ILE A 271 -5.98 34.52 2.04
C ILE A 271 -5.03 33.38 1.57
N ASN A 272 -4.11 32.92 2.43
CA ASN A 272 -3.19 31.85 2.07
C ASN A 272 -3.87 30.47 2.08
N ARG A 273 -4.90 30.25 2.91
CA ARG A 273 -5.67 28.99 2.89
C ARG A 273 -6.46 28.83 1.60
N GLY A 274 -7.06 29.91 1.09
CA GLY A 274 -7.76 29.92 -0.20
C GLY A 274 -6.83 29.58 -1.36
N LYS A 275 -5.68 30.25 -1.44
CA LYS A 275 -4.66 30.01 -2.48
C LYS A 275 -4.07 28.59 -2.42
N ILE A 276 -3.84 28.05 -1.22
CA ILE A 276 -3.38 26.66 -1.03
C ILE A 276 -4.44 25.67 -1.54
N ALA A 277 -5.72 25.90 -1.25
CA ALA A 277 -6.80 25.04 -1.72
C ALA A 277 -6.90 25.05 -3.25
N GLU A 278 -6.74 26.22 -3.87
CA GLU A 278 -6.76 26.38 -5.33
C GLU A 278 -5.58 25.67 -6.01
N ILE A 279 -4.35 25.91 -5.53
CA ILE A 279 -3.17 25.21 -6.02
C ILE A 279 -3.29 23.70 -5.82
N SER A 280 -3.90 23.25 -4.71
CA SER A 280 -4.13 21.82 -4.47
C SER A 280 -5.11 21.20 -5.47
N LYS A 281 -6.16 21.94 -5.88
CA LYS A 281 -7.08 21.48 -6.93
C LYS A 281 -6.35 21.33 -8.27
N ILE A 282 -5.50 22.30 -8.62
CA ILE A 282 -4.72 22.27 -9.87
C ILE A 282 -3.71 21.12 -9.87
N ILE A 283 -2.97 20.92 -8.76
CA ILE A 283 -2.05 19.79 -8.59
C ILE A 283 -2.79 18.46 -8.80
N ASN A 284 -3.94 18.27 -8.17
CA ASN A 284 -4.72 17.04 -8.29
C ASN A 284 -5.19 16.80 -9.73
N LYS A 285 -5.58 17.86 -10.45
CA LYS A 285 -5.98 17.78 -11.87
C LYS A 285 -4.78 17.39 -12.76
N ASN A 286 -3.61 18.00 -12.54
CA ASN A 286 -2.43 17.73 -13.36
C ASN A 286 -1.84 16.33 -13.10
N ILE A 287 -1.82 15.87 -11.83
CA ILE A 287 -1.42 14.49 -11.50
C ILE A 287 -2.31 13.46 -12.21
N ARG A 288 -3.63 13.70 -12.26
CA ARG A 288 -4.56 12.82 -13.00
C ARG A 288 -4.24 12.79 -14.50
N LYS A 289 -3.93 13.95 -15.08
CA LYS A 289 -3.55 14.08 -16.50
C LYS A 289 -2.23 13.36 -16.81
N ASP A 290 -1.20 13.58 -16.00
CA ASP A 290 0.13 12.96 -16.15
C ASP A 290 0.05 11.42 -16.11
N ARG A 291 -0.76 10.89 -15.19
CA ARG A 291 -1.00 9.43 -15.08
C ARG A 291 -1.77 8.88 -16.28
N LYS A 292 -2.76 9.62 -16.81
CA LYS A 292 -3.51 9.23 -18.03
C LYS A 292 -2.58 9.16 -19.24
N LEU A 293 -1.74 10.18 -19.44
CA LEU A 293 -0.78 10.23 -20.54
C LEU A 293 0.22 9.08 -20.46
N LYS A 294 0.77 8.79 -19.27
CA LYS A 294 1.68 7.67 -19.07
C LYS A 294 1.03 6.32 -19.38
N ARG A 295 -0.24 6.13 -19.00
CA ARG A 295 -0.99 4.92 -19.32
C ARG A 295 -1.15 4.76 -20.83
N GLN A 296 -1.49 5.84 -21.53
CA GLN A 296 -1.59 5.86 -23.00
C GLN A 296 -0.25 5.57 -23.68
N ASP A 297 0.85 6.17 -23.22
CA ASP A 297 2.20 5.91 -23.73
C ASP A 297 2.63 4.45 -23.51
N THR A 298 2.30 3.89 -22.34
CA THR A 298 2.54 2.47 -22.04
C THR A 298 1.75 1.56 -22.97
N LEU A 299 0.48 1.89 -23.25
CA LEU A 299 -0.36 1.15 -24.19
C LEU A 299 0.20 1.23 -25.62
N LYS A 300 0.56 2.43 -26.08
CA LYS A 300 1.16 2.65 -27.40
C LYS A 300 2.43 1.83 -27.59
N LYS A 301 3.34 1.84 -26.61
CA LYS A 301 4.56 1.02 -26.61
C LYS A 301 4.30 -0.48 -26.70
N HIS A 302 3.24 -0.98 -26.05
CA HIS A 302 2.90 -2.40 -26.13
C HIS A 302 2.25 -2.78 -27.48
N ILE A 303 1.42 -1.90 -28.03
CA ILE A 303 0.81 -2.04 -29.36
C ILE A 303 1.92 -2.07 -30.42
N GLU A 304 2.84 -1.11 -30.40
CA GLU A 304 4.00 -1.04 -31.31
C GLU A 304 4.90 -2.28 -31.19
N LYS A 305 5.12 -2.79 -29.97
CA LYS A 305 6.05 -3.89 -29.74
C LYS A 305 5.48 -5.28 -30.04
N THR A 306 4.17 -5.49 -29.88
CA THR A 306 3.58 -6.84 -29.95
C THR A 306 2.47 -6.98 -30.99
N GLY A 307 2.03 -5.89 -31.64
CA GLY A 307 1.03 -5.88 -32.72
C GLY A 307 -0.37 -6.38 -32.35
N GLY A 308 -0.56 -6.95 -31.17
CA GLY A 308 -1.79 -7.64 -30.77
C GLY A 308 -2.65 -6.81 -29.81
N THR A 309 -3.81 -6.38 -30.29
CA THR A 309 -4.84 -5.74 -29.46
C THR A 309 -5.40 -6.69 -28.38
N LYS A 310 -5.32 -8.02 -28.55
CA LYS A 310 -5.85 -9.03 -27.61
C LYS A 310 -5.23 -8.98 -26.19
N LYS A 311 -3.95 -8.62 -26.01
CA LYS A 311 -3.38 -8.43 -24.65
C LYS A 311 -3.73 -7.06 -24.04
N ALA A 312 -4.12 -6.09 -24.87
CA ALA A 312 -4.68 -4.81 -24.43
C ALA A 312 -6.19 -4.90 -24.13
N ILE A 313 -6.92 -5.76 -24.86
CA ILE A 313 -8.38 -5.97 -24.80
C ILE A 313 -8.77 -7.11 -23.85
N GLY A 314 -7.89 -8.05 -23.50
CA GLY A 314 -8.14 -9.06 -22.45
C GLY A 314 -8.31 -8.46 -21.04
N GLN A 315 -8.09 -7.15 -20.87
CA GLN A 315 -8.48 -6.37 -19.69
C GLN A 315 -9.80 -5.60 -19.87
N GLN A 316 -10.44 -5.68 -21.04
CA GLN A 316 -11.74 -5.05 -21.36
C GLN A 316 -12.95 -5.98 -21.17
N GLU A 317 -12.79 -7.32 -21.14
CA GLU A 317 -13.94 -8.21 -20.97
C GLU A 317 -14.09 -8.76 -19.55
N ILE A 318 -15.00 -8.18 -18.75
CA ILE A 318 -15.98 -8.95 -17.96
C ILE A 318 -17.30 -8.13 -17.93
N PRO A 319 -18.44 -8.73 -18.34
CA PRO A 319 -19.60 -8.07 -18.94
C PRO A 319 -20.61 -7.45 -17.96
N VAL A 320 -21.36 -6.50 -18.55
CA VAL A 320 -22.57 -5.73 -18.16
C VAL A 320 -22.81 -5.53 -16.67
#